data_AF-A0A843HBE2-F1
#
_entry.id   AF-A0A843HBE2-F1
#
_cell.length_a   1.000
_cell.length_b   1.000
_cell.length_c   1.000
_cell.angle_alpha   90.00
_cell.angle_beta   90.00
_cell.angle_gamma   90.00
#
_symmetry.space_group_name_H-M   'P 1'
#
loop_
_entity.id
_entity.type
_entity.pdbx_description
1 polymer ?
#
loop_
_entity_poly.entity_id
_entity_poly.type
_entity_poly.pdbx_seq_one_letter_code
_entity_poly.pdbx_strand_id
1 'polypeptide(L)'
;MLNKIKFSYKEAKEQENLFTPSHTLFKCKIKVDGLQYTFNYQCNTAHDTPNVCDCMYALISDMDCYDSCRDMEDFNFEFGYLDDKAYKACKKTSKALHRLFTDDEIYQITEEITEEGL
;
A
#
# COMPACT_ATOMS: atom_id res chain seq x y z
N MET A 1 3.50 9.28 14.17
CA MET A 1 2.68 8.08 13.91
C MET A 1 3.44 7.03 13.14
N LEU A 2 4.14 7.40 12.05
CA LEU A 2 5.03 6.50 11.30
C LEU A 2 6.02 5.75 12.22
N ASN A 3 6.54 6.43 13.24
CA ASN A 3 7.44 5.84 14.25
C ASN A 3 6.84 4.69 15.07
N LYS A 4 5.50 4.56 15.16
CA LYS A 4 4.83 3.42 15.81
C LYS A 4 4.76 2.19 14.90
N ILE A 5 4.93 2.37 13.59
CA ILE A 5 4.83 1.32 12.59
C ILE A 5 6.12 0.51 12.59
N LYS A 6 6.04 -0.74 13.02
CA LYS A 6 7.16 -1.68 12.88
C LYS A 6 7.16 -2.23 11.45
N PHE A 7 7.96 -1.59 10.60
CA PHE A 7 8.14 -1.99 9.20
C PHE A 7 9.26 -3.02 9.04
N SER A 8 9.05 -3.97 8.12
CA SER A 8 10.07 -4.94 7.71
C SER A 8 9.76 -5.46 6.31
N TYR A 9 10.79 -5.88 5.58
CA TYR A 9 10.64 -6.46 4.24
C TYR A 9 11.60 -7.62 4.02
N LYS A 10 11.30 -8.43 3.01
CA LYS A 10 12.20 -9.45 2.46
C LYS A 10 12.02 -9.49 0.95
N GLU A 11 13.11 -9.67 0.21
CA GLU A 11 13.03 -9.96 -1.22
C GLU A 11 12.22 -11.24 -1.47
N ALA A 12 11.33 -11.18 -2.46
CA ALA A 12 10.55 -12.34 -2.88
C ALA A 12 11.40 -13.23 -3.79
N LYS A 13 11.42 -14.54 -3.48
CA LYS A 13 12.12 -15.53 -4.31
C LYS A 13 11.41 -15.78 -5.64
N GLU A 14 10.10 -15.59 -5.67
CA GLU A 14 9.25 -15.73 -6.85
C GLU A 14 8.74 -14.35 -7.22
N GLN A 15 9.13 -13.90 -8.42
CA GLN A 15 8.57 -12.71 -9.05
C GLN A 15 7.26 -13.18 -9.69
N GLU A 16 6.14 -13.08 -8.98
CA GLU A 16 4.82 -13.33 -9.56
C GLU A 16 4.76 -12.56 -10.90
N ASN A 17 4.15 -13.11 -11.96
CA ASN A 17 4.11 -12.56 -13.34
C ASN A 17 3.50 -11.14 -13.48
N LEU A 18 3.33 -10.44 -12.36
CA LEU A 18 2.89 -9.07 -12.18
C LEU A 18 3.99 -8.03 -12.50
N PHE A 19 5.26 -8.44 -12.60
CA PHE A 19 6.40 -7.51 -12.73
C PHE A 19 7.38 -7.90 -13.85
N THR A 20 8.03 -6.90 -14.44
CA THR A 20 9.10 -7.15 -15.42
C THR A 20 10.32 -7.76 -14.71
N PRO A 21 11.11 -8.62 -15.37
CA PRO A 21 12.28 -9.26 -14.76
C PRO A 21 13.32 -8.31 -14.14
N SER A 22 13.32 -7.04 -14.53
CA SER A 22 14.23 -6.00 -14.04
C SER A 22 13.84 -5.37 -12.70
N HIS A 23 12.67 -5.71 -12.14
CA HIS A 23 12.20 -5.13 -10.89
C HIS A 23 12.17 -6.18 -9.78
N THR A 24 12.69 -5.81 -8.60
CA THR A 24 12.70 -6.69 -7.42
C THR A 24 11.38 -6.55 -6.66
N LEU A 25 10.62 -7.65 -6.58
CA LEU A 25 9.49 -7.76 -5.69
C LEU A 25 9.94 -7.95 -4.23
N PHE A 26 9.34 -7.17 -3.34
CA PHE A 26 9.52 -7.30 -1.90
C PHE A 26 8.21 -7.72 -1.23
N LYS A 27 8.34 -8.61 -0.24
CA LYS A 27 7.26 -8.94 0.70
C LYS A 27 7.41 -8.09 1.95
N CYS A 28 6.64 -7.02 2.00
CA CYS A 28 6.64 -6.04 3.07
C CYS A 28 5.66 -6.41 4.18
N LYS A 29 5.91 -5.91 5.38
CA LYS A 29 5.08 -6.12 6.56
C LYS A 29 5.09 -4.89 7.44
N ILE A 30 3.90 -4.45 7.81
CA ILE A 30 3.68 -3.46 8.87
C ILE A 30 3.06 -4.15 10.08
N LYS A 31 3.48 -3.73 11.28
CA LYS A 31 2.86 -4.13 12.55
C LYS A 31 2.62 -2.92 13.44
N VAL A 32 1.42 -2.83 14.00
CA VAL A 32 0.98 -1.76 14.90
C VAL A 32 0.11 -2.40 15.97
N ASP A 33 0.42 -2.16 17.25
CA ASP A 33 -0.35 -2.62 18.41
C ASP A 33 -0.77 -4.11 18.39
N GLY A 34 0.15 -4.96 17.93
CA GLY A 34 -0.05 -6.42 17.86
C GLY A 34 -0.78 -6.90 16.60
N LEU A 35 -1.37 -6.00 15.82
CA LEU A 35 -1.93 -6.28 14.51
C LEU A 35 -0.85 -6.26 13.44
N GLN A 36 -1.09 -6.96 12.32
CA GLN A 36 -0.16 -7.04 11.21
C GLN A 36 -0.87 -7.03 9.85
N TYR A 37 -0.19 -6.48 8.85
CA TYR A 37 -0.55 -6.61 7.45
C TYR A 37 0.70 -6.89 6.62
N THR A 38 0.56 -7.77 5.62
CA THR A 38 1.65 -8.18 4.72
C THR A 38 1.18 -7.97 3.30
N PHE A 39 2.02 -7.34 2.50
CA PHE A 39 1.71 -6.91 1.15
C PHE A 39 2.96 -7.05 0.28
N ASN A 40 2.72 -7.12 -1.02
CA ASN A 40 3.77 -7.11 -2.02
C ASN A 40 4.04 -5.65 -2.40
N TYR A 41 5.30 -5.28 -2.53
CA TYR A 41 5.71 -3.92 -2.90
C TYR A 41 6.89 -3.99 -3.87
N GLN A 42 6.92 -3.05 -4.80
CA GLN A 42 8.05 -2.86 -5.70
C GLN A 42 8.54 -1.42 -5.50
N CYS A 43 9.86 -1.27 -5.38
CA CYS A 43 10.44 0.06 -5.28
C CYS A 43 10.21 0.86 -6.57
N ASN A 44 9.98 2.15 -6.40
CA ASN A 44 10.17 3.11 -7.47
C ASN A 44 11.67 3.18 -7.81
N THR A 45 12.00 3.63 -9.02
CA THR A 45 13.38 3.72 -9.54
C THR A 45 14.34 4.57 -8.69
N ALA A 46 13.82 5.38 -7.76
CA ALA A 46 14.58 6.22 -6.84
C ALA A 46 15.18 5.48 -5.64
N HIS A 47 14.75 4.24 -5.35
CA HIS A 47 15.18 3.50 -4.15
C HIS A 47 15.54 2.04 -4.44
N ASP A 48 16.65 1.56 -3.86
CA ASP A 48 17.11 0.17 -3.99
C ASP A 48 16.32 -0.80 -3.07
N THR A 49 15.73 -0.28 -1.98
CA THR A 49 14.99 -1.08 -1.00
C THR A 49 13.75 -0.36 -0.47
N PRO A 50 12.70 -1.07 -0.03
CA PRO A 50 11.49 -0.45 0.50
C PRO A 50 11.77 0.35 1.78
N ASN A 51 11.15 1.51 1.91
CA ASN A 51 11.05 2.24 3.17
C ASN A 51 9.58 2.34 3.62
N VAL A 52 9.37 2.70 4.89
CA VAL A 52 8.02 2.75 5.47
C VAL A 52 7.16 3.87 4.85
N CYS A 53 7.74 5.02 4.52
CA CYS A 53 7.02 6.17 3.99
C CYS A 53 6.42 5.87 2.62
N ASP A 54 7.23 5.40 1.66
CA ASP A 54 6.75 5.06 0.32
C ASP A 54 5.73 3.91 0.34
N CYS A 55 5.96 2.93 1.22
CA CYS A 55 5.03 1.82 1.37
C CYS A 55 3.70 2.29 1.95
N MET A 56 3.71 3.15 2.97
CA MET A 56 2.48 3.69 3.55
C MET A 56 1.76 4.60 2.56
N TYR A 57 2.49 5.43 1.81
CA TYR A 57 1.91 6.25 0.74
C TYR A 57 1.17 5.38 -0.29
N ALA A 58 1.81 4.33 -0.79
CA ALA A 58 1.20 3.43 -1.76
C ALA A 58 -0.06 2.73 -1.19
N LEU A 59 0.00 2.28 0.07
CA LEU A 59 -1.15 1.64 0.70
C LEU A 59 -2.32 2.61 0.96
N ILE A 60 -2.03 3.86 1.35
CA ILE A 60 -3.05 4.89 1.55
C ILE A 60 -3.66 5.26 0.21
N SER A 61 -2.85 5.43 -0.84
CA SER A 61 -3.36 5.66 -2.21
C SER A 61 -4.29 4.53 -2.67
N ASP A 62 -3.94 3.26 -2.45
CA ASP A 62 -4.80 2.12 -2.76
C ASP A 62 -6.13 2.17 -2.00
N MET A 63 -6.09 2.56 -0.72
CA MET A 63 -7.28 2.72 0.12
C MET A 63 -8.16 3.85 -0.40
N ASP A 64 -7.59 5.02 -0.65
CA ASP A 64 -8.31 6.20 -1.12
C ASP A 64 -8.99 5.92 -2.47
N CYS A 65 -8.31 5.26 -3.41
CA CYS A 65 -8.91 4.83 -4.67
C CYS A 65 -10.13 3.93 -4.47
N TYR A 66 -10.09 3.00 -3.51
CA TYR A 66 -11.22 2.12 -3.24
C TYR A 66 -12.35 2.85 -2.50
N ASP A 67 -12.02 3.65 -1.49
CA ASP A 67 -12.99 4.33 -0.63
C ASP A 67 -13.67 5.51 -1.38
N SER A 68 -13.05 6.04 -2.44
CA SER A 68 -13.65 7.08 -3.29
C SER A 68 -14.72 6.57 -4.26
N CYS A 69 -14.83 5.26 -4.46
CA CYS A 69 -15.73 4.67 -5.46
C CYS A 69 -16.90 3.94 -4.82
N ARG A 70 -18.08 4.00 -5.46
CA ARG A 70 -19.29 3.33 -4.96
C ARG A 70 -19.21 1.81 -5.06
N ASP A 71 -18.70 1.32 -6.19
CA ASP A 71 -18.66 -0.09 -6.55
C ASP A 71 -17.53 -0.37 -7.55
N MET A 72 -17.45 -1.61 -8.03
CA MET A 72 -16.40 -2.06 -8.96
C MET A 72 -16.52 -1.42 -10.34
N GLU A 73 -17.74 -1.14 -10.82
CA GLU A 73 -17.93 -0.52 -12.14
C GLU A 73 -17.43 0.92 -12.11
N ASP A 74 -17.75 1.64 -11.04
CA ASP A 74 -17.28 3.00 -10.76
C ASP A 74 -15.74 3.06 -10.67
N PHE A 75 -15.13 2.17 -9.89
CA PHE A 75 -13.67 2.06 -9.78
C PHE A 75 -12.99 1.79 -11.13
N ASN A 76 -13.54 0.85 -11.91
CA ASN A 76 -12.99 0.50 -13.21
C ASN A 76 -13.12 1.65 -14.21
N PHE A 77 -14.22 2.40 -14.15
CA PHE A 77 -14.43 3.60 -14.97
C PHE A 77 -13.44 4.71 -14.61
N GLU A 78 -13.33 5.07 -13.33
CA GLU A 78 -12.48 6.17 -12.86
C GLU A 78 -10.98 5.91 -13.09
N PHE A 79 -10.51 4.68 -12.85
CA PHE A 79 -9.09 4.33 -12.93
C PHE A 79 -8.70 3.58 -14.22
N GLY A 80 -9.63 3.37 -15.15
CA GLY A 80 -9.36 2.78 -16.47
C GLY A 80 -9.03 1.28 -16.44
N TYR A 81 -9.52 0.53 -15.44
CA TYR A 81 -9.31 -0.91 -15.35
C TYR A 81 -10.35 -1.71 -16.14
N LEU A 82 -9.91 -2.85 -16.68
CA LEU A 82 -10.76 -3.76 -17.47
C LEU A 82 -11.17 -5.03 -16.71
N ASP A 83 -10.52 -5.33 -15.58
CA ASP A 83 -10.80 -6.50 -14.75
C ASP A 83 -10.98 -6.12 -13.29
N ASP A 84 -11.22 -7.10 -12.41
CA ASP A 84 -11.52 -6.88 -11.00
C ASP A 84 -10.32 -6.98 -10.06
N LYS A 85 -9.10 -7.17 -10.60
CA LYS A 85 -7.92 -7.47 -9.77
C LYS A 85 -7.49 -6.27 -8.96
N ALA A 86 -7.39 -5.10 -9.60
CA ALA A 86 -7.03 -3.86 -8.93
C ALA A 86 -8.06 -3.49 -7.86
N TYR A 87 -9.36 -3.55 -8.20
CA TYR A 87 -10.45 -3.34 -7.26
C TYR A 87 -10.35 -4.26 -6.03
N LYS A 88 -10.14 -5.56 -6.22
CA LYS A 88 -9.98 -6.53 -5.11
C LYS A 88 -8.74 -6.26 -4.27
N ALA A 89 -7.64 -5.84 -4.88
CA ALA A 89 -6.40 -5.51 -4.19
C ALA A 89 -6.59 -4.25 -3.32
N CYS A 90 -7.09 -3.17 -3.90
CA CYS A 90 -7.37 -1.91 -3.20
C CYS A 90 -8.39 -2.12 -2.06
N LYS A 91 -9.46 -2.90 -2.31
CA LYS A 91 -10.42 -3.32 -1.28
C LYS A 91 -9.79 -4.05 -0.10
N LYS A 92 -8.83 -4.94 -0.38
CA LYS A 92 -8.12 -5.69 0.65
C LYS A 92 -7.20 -4.75 1.46
N THR A 93 -6.55 -3.80 0.79
CA THR A 93 -5.72 -2.78 1.42
C THR A 93 -6.55 -1.84 2.30
N SER A 94 -7.65 -1.26 1.79
CA SER A 94 -8.57 -0.42 2.58
C SER A 94 -9.04 -1.12 3.86
N LYS A 95 -9.55 -2.36 3.74
CA LYS A 95 -9.96 -3.15 4.91
C LYS A 95 -8.82 -3.43 5.90
N ALA A 96 -7.58 -3.54 5.43
CA ALA A 96 -6.44 -3.80 6.29
C ALA A 96 -6.01 -2.53 7.03
N LEU A 97 -6.01 -1.37 6.37
CA LEU A 97 -5.66 -0.10 6.99
C LEU A 97 -6.70 0.34 8.02
N HIS A 98 -7.99 0.29 7.68
CA HIS A 98 -9.09 0.58 8.62
C HIS A 98 -9.17 -0.37 9.82
N ARG A 99 -8.48 -1.52 9.75
CA ARG A 99 -8.31 -2.41 10.91
C ARG A 99 -7.09 -2.04 11.76
N LEU A 100 -6.05 -1.51 11.13
CA LEU A 100 -4.77 -1.19 11.77
C LEU A 100 -4.75 0.20 12.40
N PHE A 101 -5.52 1.12 11.86
CA PHE A 101 -5.48 2.54 12.16
C PHE A 101 -6.89 3.11 12.24
N THR A 102 -7.05 4.17 13.01
CA THR A 102 -8.24 5.04 12.92
C THR A 102 -8.07 6.06 11.80
N ASP A 103 -9.17 6.71 11.38
CA ASP A 103 -9.13 7.79 10.39
C ASP A 103 -8.19 8.94 10.80
N ASP A 104 -8.19 9.32 12.09
CA ASP A 104 -7.28 10.34 12.62
C ASP A 104 -5.80 9.91 12.52
N GLU A 105 -5.52 8.62 12.73
CA GLU A 105 -4.17 8.08 12.61
C GLU A 105 -3.72 8.00 11.16
N ILE A 106 -4.62 7.65 10.24
CA ILE A 106 -4.34 7.68 8.80
C ILE A 106 -4.04 9.12 8.36
N TYR A 107 -4.86 10.10 8.79
CA TYR A 107 -4.62 11.51 8.51
C TYR A 107 -3.24 11.98 9.01
N GLN A 108 -2.87 11.64 10.25
CA GLN A 108 -1.55 11.97 10.80
C GLN A 108 -0.41 11.32 10.02
N ILE A 109 -0.57 10.07 9.57
CA ILE A 109 0.43 9.39 8.75
C ILE A 109 0.59 10.11 7.41
N THR A 110 -0.50 10.51 6.76
CA THR A 110 -0.46 11.24 5.48
C THR A 110 0.27 12.59 5.61
N GLU A 111 0.01 13.35 6.68
CA GLU A 111 0.73 14.60 6.96
C GLU A 111 2.23 14.35 7.17
N GLU A 112 2.59 13.35 7.99
CA GLU A 112 4.00 13.00 8.23
C GLU A 112 4.73 12.56 6.95
N ILE A 113 4.07 11.82 6.05
CA ILE A 113 4.62 11.43 4.75
C ILE A 113 4.89 12.67 3.87
N THR A 114 3.96 13.63 3.87
CA THR A 114 4.06 14.86 3.07
C THR A 114 5.18 15.77 3.57
N GLU A 115 5.36 15.85 4.90
CA GLU A 115 6.44 16.63 5.53
C GLU A 115 7.83 16.05 5.26
N GLU A 116 7.95 14.73 5.07
CA GLU A 116 9.22 14.06 4.77
C GLU A 116 9.71 14.25 3.31
N GLY A 117 8.94 14.94 2.46
CA GLY A 117 9.39 15.42 1.16
C GLY A 117 9.24 14.43 0.00
N LEU A 118 8.14 13.67 -0.02
CA LEU A 118 7.59 13.10 -1.26
C LEU A 118 6.92 14.19 -2.10
#